data_AF-A0A3M1MM25-F1
#
_entry.id   AF-A0A3M1MM25-F1
#
_cell.length_a   1.000
_cell.length_b   1.000
_cell.length_c   1.000
_cell.angle_alpha   90.00
_cell.angle_beta   90.00
_cell.angle_gamma   90.00
#
_symmetry.space_group_name_H-M   'P 1'
#
loop_
_entity.id
_entity.type
_entity.pdbx_description
1 polymer ?
#
loop_
_entity_poly.entity_id
_entity_poly.type
_entity_poly.pdbx_seq_one_letter_code
_entity_poly.pdbx_strand_id
1 'polypeptide(L)' 'WRIYGAAIERAAAMTYWEYPQAVRRFQRILETLGVDAALREAGVQEGDTVLIGTFELTWEA' A
#
# COMPACT_ATOMS: atom_id res chain seq x y z
N TRP A 1 1.58 7.23 7.53
CA TRP A 1 2.37 7.55 6.31
C TRP A 1 1.45 7.90 5.17
N ARG A 2 1.85 8.76 4.23
CA ARG A 2 1.01 9.11 3.07
C ARG A 2 1.81 8.96 1.77
N ILE A 3 1.25 8.20 0.84
CA ILE A 3 1.86 7.89 -0.45
C ILE A 3 1.07 8.60 -1.53
N TYR A 4 1.81 9.21 -2.46
CA TYR A 4 1.28 9.86 -3.64
C TYR A 4 1.84 9.17 -4.88
N GLY A 5 0.99 8.94 -5.87
CA GLY A 5 1.43 8.40 -7.15
C GLY A 5 0.29 7.88 -8.00
N ALA A 6 0.25 8.30 -9.26
CA ALA A 6 -0.87 7.98 -10.13
C ALA A 6 -1.04 6.47 -10.39
N ALA A 7 0.06 5.69 -10.39
CA ALA A 7 -0.01 4.23 -10.57
C ALA A 7 -0.56 3.52 -9.33
N ILE A 8 -0.05 3.86 -8.15
CA ILE A 8 -0.45 3.24 -6.88
C ILE A 8 -1.87 3.65 -6.47
N GLU A 9 -2.26 4.91 -6.69
CA GLU A 9 -3.62 5.39 -6.44
C GLU A 9 -4.65 4.70 -7.34
N ARG A 10 -4.31 4.48 -8.62
CA ARG A 10 -5.17 3.68 -9.53
C ARG A 10 -5.27 2.24 -9.07
N ALA A 11 -4.18 1.60 -8.68
CA ALA A 11 -4.20 0.24 -8.17
C ALA A 11 -5.03 0.13 -6.88
N ALA A 12 -4.94 1.12 -5.99
CA ALA A 12 -5.72 1.19 -4.75
C ALA A 12 -7.22 1.35 -5.04
N ALA A 13 -7.58 2.21 -6.01
CA ALA A 13 -8.96 2.40 -6.45
C ALA A 13 -9.57 1.16 -7.11
N MET A 14 -8.74 0.28 -7.69
CA MET A 14 -9.18 -0.99 -8.28
C MET A 14 -9.17 -2.16 -7.28
N THR A 15 -8.78 -1.92 -6.03
CA THR A 15 -8.68 -2.97 -5.00
C THR A 15 -9.97 -3.05 -4.20
N TYR A 16 -10.49 -4.26 -4.02
CA TYR A 16 -11.64 -4.52 -3.17
C TYR A 16 -11.20 -4.75 -1.73
N TRP A 17 -11.15 -3.68 -0.93
CA TRP A 17 -10.55 -3.65 0.42
C TRP A 17 -11.24 -4.54 1.45
N GLU A 18 -12.50 -4.92 1.22
CA GLU A 18 -13.25 -5.86 2.06
C GLU A 18 -12.80 -7.32 1.93
N TYR A 19 -12.04 -7.65 0.87
CA TYR A 19 -11.56 -9.01 0.63
C TYR A 19 -10.06 -9.12 0.96
N PRO A 20 -9.66 -9.92 1.98
CA PRO A 20 -8.25 -10.09 2.35
C PRO A 20 -7.35 -10.56 1.21
N GLN A 21 -7.90 -11.33 0.27
CA GLN A 21 -7.20 -11.81 -0.92
C GLN A 21 -6.82 -10.67 -1.87
N ALA A 22 -7.71 -9.68 -2.03
CA ALA A 22 -7.46 -8.50 -2.85
C ALA A 22 -6.42 -7.58 -2.20
N VAL A 23 -6.47 -7.43 -0.87
CA VAL A 23 -5.45 -6.69 -0.11
C VAL A 23 -4.06 -7.33 -0.28
N ARG A 24 -3.95 -8.67 -0.19
CA ARG A 24 -2.69 -9.38 -0.47
C ARG A 24 -2.20 -9.20 -1.91
N ARG A 25 -3.12 -9.15 -2.89
CA ARG A 25 -2.75 -8.84 -4.28
C ARG A 25 -2.20 -7.42 -4.38
N PHE A 26 -2.80 -6.47 -3.68
CA PHE A 26 -2.35 -5.09 -3.66
C PHE A 26 -0.97 -4.95 -3.01
N GLN A 27 -0.69 -5.66 -1.91
CA GLN A 27 0.65 -5.72 -1.30
C GLN A 27 1.73 -6.17 -2.31
N ARG A 28 1.46 -7.20 -3.12
CA ARG A 28 2.37 -7.60 -4.22
C ARG A 28 2.57 -6.51 -5.26
N ILE A 29 1.53 -5.71 -5.55
CA ILE A 29 1.67 -4.56 -6.45
C ILE A 29 2.63 -3.54 -5.83
N LEU A 30 2.54 -3.28 -4.52
CA LEU A 30 3.46 -2.38 -3.81
C LEU A 30 4.93 -2.84 -3.94
N GLU A 31 5.18 -4.13 -3.74
CA GLU A 31 6.51 -4.73 -3.93
C GLU A 31 7.01 -4.56 -5.37
N THR A 32 6.17 -4.85 -6.38
CA THR A 32 6.58 -4.71 -7.79
C THR A 32 6.85 -3.27 -8.20
N LEU A 33 6.22 -2.30 -7.53
CA LEU A 33 6.43 -0.87 -7.76
C LEU A 33 7.61 -0.31 -6.93
N GLY A 34 8.26 -1.11 -6.08
CA GLY A 34 9.34 -0.67 -5.19
C GLY A 34 8.87 0.25 -4.06
N VAL A 35 7.57 0.27 -3.78
CA VAL A 35 6.99 1.11 -2.73
C VAL A 35 7.32 0.53 -1.36
N ASP A 36 7.48 -0.78 -1.23
CA ASP A 36 7.92 -1.42 0.00
C ASP A 36 9.31 -0.93 0.44
N ALA A 37 10.25 -0.85 -0.51
CA ALA A 37 11.60 -0.36 -0.25
C ALA A 37 11.57 1.10 0.19
N ALA A 38 10.82 1.95 -0.53
CA ALA A 38 10.69 3.35 -0.20
C ALA A 38 10.06 3.58 1.19
N LEU A 39 9.08 2.76 1.57
CA LEU A 39 8.45 2.82 2.89
C LEU A 39 9.39 2.34 3.99
N ARG A 40 10.15 1.26 3.77
CA ARG A 40 11.17 0.78 4.71
C ARG A 40 12.29 1.81 4.90
N GLU A 41 12.78 2.44 3.83
CA GLU A 41 13.77 3.51 3.90
C GLU A 41 13.23 4.75 4.63
N ALA A 42 11.93 5.04 4.47
CA ALA A 42 11.28 6.11 5.21
C ALA A 42 11.12 5.78 6.71
N GLY A 43 11.23 4.51 7.10
CA GLY A 43 11.14 4.06 8.49
C GLY A 43 9.76 3.57 8.92
N VAL A 44 8.90 3.17 7.96
CA VAL A 44 7.62 2.51 8.24
C VAL A 44 7.84 1.22 9.01
N GLN A 45 7.03 1.00 10.05
CA GLN A 45 7.04 -0.23 10.84
C GLN A 45 5.77 -1.06 10.62
N GLU A 46 5.84 -2.34 10.96
CA GLU A 46 4.67 -3.20 10.99
C GLU A 46 3.61 -2.63 11.95
N GLY A 47 2.35 -2.58 11.49
CA GLY A 47 1.24 -1.98 12.21
C GLY A 47 1.00 -0.50 11.91
N ASP A 48 1.90 0.18 11.20
CA ASP A 48 1.70 1.58 10.80
C ASP A 48 0.58 1.71 9.76
N THR A 49 -0.22 2.78 9.88
CA THR A 49 -1.21 3.12 8.85
C THR A 49 -0.59 3.89 7.69
N VAL A 50 -0.79 3.38 6.49
CA VAL A 50 -0.38 3.96 5.22
C VAL A 50 -1.62 4.44 4.46
N LEU A 51 -1.65 5.73 4.15
CA LEU A 51 -2.69 6.40 3.38
C LEU A 51 -2.28 6.47 1.91
N ILE A 52 -3.15 5.98 1.02
CA ILE A 52 -2.95 5.97 -0.43
C ILE A 52 -4.16 6.62 -1.08
N GLY A 53 -4.03 7.88 -1.49
CA GLY A 53 -5.18 8.68 -1.92
C GLY A 53 -6.20 8.84 -0.79
N THR A 54 -7.35 8.16 -0.92
CA THR A 54 -8.43 8.09 0.07
C THR A 54 -8.53 6.74 0.79
N PHE A 55 -7.62 5.80 0.48
CA PHE A 55 -7.61 4.46 1.05
C PHE A 55 -6.59 4.36 2.18
N GLU A 56 -6.91 3.53 3.17
CA GLU A 56 -6.06 3.23 4.31
C GLU A 56 -5.65 1.76 4.28
N LEU A 57 -4.36 1.51 4.48
CA LEU A 57 -3.77 0.18 4.56
C LEU A 57 -2.92 0.12 5.83
N THR A 58 -3.10 -0.92 6.63
CA THR A 58 -2.14 -1.25 7.69
C THR A 58 -0.94 -1.95 7.08
N TRP A 59 0.26 -1.46 7.38
CA TRP A 59 1.49 -2.03 6.89
C TRP A 59 1.81 -3.35 7.58
N GLU A 60 2.01 -4.39 6.79
CA GLU A 60 2.48 -5.71 7.21
C GLU A 60 3.75 -6.01 6.39
N ALA A 61 4.88 -6.25 7.08
CA ALA A 61 6.21 -6.27 6.49
C ALA A 61 6.69 -7.66 6.04
#